data_AF-A0A432T7T2-F1
#
_entry.id   AF-A0A432T7T2-F1
#
_cell.length_a   1.000
_cell.length_b   1.000
_cell.length_c   1.000
_cell.angle_alpha   90.00
_cell.angle_beta   90.00
_cell.angle_gamma   90.00
#
_symmetry.space_group_name_H-M   'P 1'
#
loop_
_entity.id
_entity.type
_entity.pdbx_description
1 polymer ?
#
loop_
_entity_poly.entity_id
_entity_poly.type
_entity_poly.pdbx_seq_one_letter_code
_entity_poly.pdbx_strand_id
1 'polypeptide(L)'
;MNILKIFILLHLSTILLLSQGSINKPFLWKVTKNKQEFYLFGTMHLQVPQLQILPNPLIEIIKDSDEVYTEIPMDITTQLKASRLVMRNDNKKLKDILPKELYKEV
;
A
#
# COMPACT_ATOMS: atom_id res chain seq x y z
N MET A 1 -36.38 22.26 21.94
CA MET A 1 -35.60 20.99 21.86
C MET A 1 -35.11 20.67 23.26
N ASN A 2 -35.47 19.50 23.83
CA ASN A 2 -35.12 19.17 25.22
C ASN A 2 -33.59 19.14 25.39
N ILE A 3 -33.08 19.64 26.52
CA ILE A 3 -31.64 19.74 26.84
C ILE A 3 -30.92 18.39 26.63
N LEU A 4 -31.58 17.28 26.96
CA LEU A 4 -31.07 15.92 26.71
C LEU A 4 -30.77 15.63 25.23
N LYS A 5 -31.62 16.13 24.30
CA LYS A 5 -31.42 15.96 22.86
C LYS A 5 -30.20 16.74 22.36
N ILE A 6 -29.91 17.89 22.98
CA ILE A 6 -28.71 18.68 22.67
C ILE A 6 -27.46 17.91 23.09
N PHE A 7 -27.44 17.32 24.29
CA PHE A 7 -26.32 16.50 24.74
C PHE A 7 -26.09 15.26 23.88
N ILE A 8 -27.16 14.57 23.47
CA ILE A 8 -27.05 13.41 22.56
C ILE A 8 -26.50 13.84 21.20
N LEU A 9 -26.99 14.96 20.64
CA LEU A 9 -26.52 15.46 19.34
C LEU A 9 -25.03 15.88 19.40
N LEU A 10 -24.61 16.47 20.52
CA LEU A 10 -23.23 16.89 20.76
C LEU A 10 -22.29 15.68 20.94
N HIS A 11 -22.78 14.60 21.56
CA HIS A 11 -22.02 13.34 21.65
C HIS A 11 -21.92 12.65 20.29
N LEU A 12 -23.01 12.60 19.52
CA LEU A 12 -23.01 11.99 18.19
C LEU A 12 -22.06 12.72 17.23
N SER A 13 -22.01 14.06 17.28
CA SER A 13 -21.09 14.85 16.46
C SER A 13 -19.63 14.58 16.82
N THR A 14 -19.28 14.45 18.11
CA THR A 14 -17.91 14.11 18.52
C THR A 14 -17.44 12.74 18.05
N ILE A 15 -18.33 11.74 17.98
CA ILE A 15 -18.00 10.40 17.47
C ILE A 15 -17.71 10.46 15.96
N LEU A 16 -18.49 11.24 15.20
CA LEU A 16 -18.31 11.42 13.76
C LEU A 16 -16.99 12.13 13.41
N LEU A 17 -16.53 13.08 14.24
CA LEU A 17 -15.24 13.75 14.08
C LEU A 17 -14.04 12.82 14.35
N LEU A 18 -14.16 11.89 15.30
CA LEU A 18 -13.10 10.92 15.64
C LEU A 18 -13.07 9.70 14.71
N SER A 19 -14.17 9.42 14.00
CA SER A 19 -14.30 8.29 13.07
C SER A 19 -13.64 8.51 11.71
N GLN A 20 -13.08 9.70 11.44
CA GLN A 20 -12.27 9.93 10.24
C GLN A 20 -10.87 9.35 10.40
N GLY A 21 -10.79 8.02 10.55
CA GLY A 21 -9.54 7.30 10.40
C GLY A 21 -9.17 7.27 8.93
N SER A 22 -8.35 8.22 8.47
CA SER A 22 -7.56 8.00 7.25
C SER A 22 -6.68 6.76 7.46
N ILE A 23 -6.37 6.02 6.39
CA ILE A 23 -5.32 4.98 6.41
C ILE A 23 -3.99 5.72 6.64
N ASN A 24 -3.70 6.07 7.89
CA ASN A 24 -2.54 6.86 8.30
C ASN A 24 -1.28 6.02 8.44
N LYS A 25 -1.41 4.69 8.31
CA LYS A 25 -0.31 3.75 8.40
C LYS A 25 -0.29 2.92 7.11
N PRO A 26 0.53 3.28 6.11
CA PRO A 26 1.04 2.25 5.20
C PRO A 26 1.49 1.03 6.04
N PHE A 27 1.55 -0.17 5.45
CA PHE A 27 2.14 -1.36 6.09
C PHE A 27 3.67 -1.17 6.25
N LEU A 28 4.05 -0.11 6.95
CA LEU A 28 5.37 0.42 7.22
C LEU A 28 5.56 0.37 8.73
N TRP A 29 6.49 -0.47 9.14
CA TRP A 29 6.81 -0.73 10.53
C TRP A 29 8.20 -0.23 10.81
N LYS A 30 8.34 0.65 11.80
CA LYS A 30 9.65 0.96 12.38
C LYS A 30 9.92 -0.06 13.48
N VAL A 31 11.03 -0.76 13.39
CA VAL A 31 11.47 -1.75 14.38
C VAL A 31 12.81 -1.30 14.94
N THR A 32 12.92 -1.30 16.26
CA THR A 32 14.13 -0.87 16.97
C THR A 32 14.60 -1.96 17.91
N LYS A 33 15.91 -2.22 17.91
CA LYS A 33 16.58 -3.14 18.84
C LYS A 33 17.91 -2.54 19.26
N ASN A 34 18.04 -2.20 20.55
CA ASN A 34 19.21 -1.48 21.08
C ASN A 34 19.48 -0.19 20.30
N LYS A 35 20.65 -0.10 19.63
CA LYS A 35 21.06 1.02 18.78
C LYS A 35 20.77 0.81 17.29
N GLN A 36 20.07 -0.27 16.93
CA GLN A 36 19.76 -0.59 15.55
C GLN A 36 18.29 -0.32 15.25
N GLU A 37 18.06 0.27 14.09
CA GLU A 37 16.75 0.62 13.58
C GLU A 37 16.59 0.03 12.17
N PHE A 38 15.44 -0.54 11.89
CA PHE A 38 15.08 -0.97 10.54
C PHE A 38 13.60 -0.71 10.27
N TYR A 39 13.30 -0.48 9.00
CA TYR A 39 11.96 -0.26 8.51
C TYR A 39 11.52 -1.47 7.67
N LEU A 40 10.34 -2.00 7.97
CA LEU A 40 9.72 -3.06 7.18
C LEU A 40 8.51 -2.50 6.45
N PHE A 41 8.56 -2.53 5.13
CA PHE A 41 7.46 -2.11 4.27
C PHE A 41 7.07 -3.25 3.31
N GLY A 42 5.77 -3.50 3.16
CA GLY A 42 5.25 -4.49 2.22
C GLY A 42 3.95 -4.05 1.55
N THR A 43 3.81 -4.35 0.27
CA THR A 43 2.60 -4.07 -0.52
C THR A 43 2.24 -5.26 -1.39
N MET A 44 0.96 -5.33 -1.77
CA MET A 44 0.55 -6.09 -2.95
C MET A 44 0.46 -5.11 -4.12
N HIS A 45 1.26 -5.32 -5.15
CA HIS A 45 1.18 -4.51 -6.37
C HIS A 45 -0.07 -4.89 -7.17
N LEU A 46 -1.16 -4.17 -6.91
CA LEU A 46 -2.34 -4.18 -7.77
C LEU A 46 -2.17 -3.16 -8.90
N GLN A 47 -2.77 -3.41 -10.05
CA GLN A 47 -2.76 -2.50 -11.21
C GLN A 47 -3.67 -1.28 -11.02
N VAL A 48 -3.65 -0.69 -9.82
CA VAL A 48 -4.40 0.50 -9.44
C VAL A 48 -3.43 1.69 -9.48
N PRO A 49 -3.63 2.71 -10.35
CA PRO A 49 -2.66 3.79 -10.53
C PRO A 49 -2.26 4.52 -9.24
N GLN A 50 -3.21 4.67 -8.31
CA GLN A 50 -2.99 5.33 -7.03
C GLN A 50 -2.01 4.56 -6.13
N LEU A 51 -1.87 3.24 -6.33
CA LEU A 51 -0.96 2.37 -5.56
C LEU A 51 0.41 2.22 -6.20
N GLN A 52 0.63 2.80 -7.39
CA GLN A 52 1.93 2.77 -8.08
C GLN A 52 2.90 3.84 -7.56
N ILE A 53 2.39 4.80 -6.78
CA ILE A 53 3.19 5.89 -6.22
C ILE A 53 3.53 5.53 -4.78
N LEU A 54 4.83 5.47 -4.45
CA LEU A 54 5.27 5.29 -3.08
C LEU A 54 4.90 6.53 -2.25
N PRO A 55 4.36 6.37 -1.03
CA PRO A 55 4.07 7.49 -0.15
C PRO A 55 5.34 8.29 0.19
N ASN A 56 5.24 9.62 0.27
CA ASN A 56 6.38 10.49 0.61
C ASN A 56 7.16 10.04 1.87
N PRO A 57 6.51 9.63 2.98
CA PRO A 57 7.25 9.16 4.17
C PRO A 57 8.13 7.94 3.89
N LEU A 58 7.70 7.03 3.02
CA LEU A 58 8.51 5.87 2.63
C LEU A 58 9.70 6.30 1.77
N ILE A 59 9.50 7.25 0.85
CA ILE A 59 10.58 7.77 0.01
C ILE A 59 11.67 8.42 0.87
N GLU A 60 11.29 9.18 1.89
CA GLU A 60 12.22 9.79 2.85
C GLU A 60 13.01 8.71 3.63
N ILE A 61 12.31 7.71 4.17
CA ILE A 61 12.94 6.59 4.88
C ILE A 61 13.94 5.83 4.00
N ILE A 62 13.58 5.55 2.75
CA ILE A 62 14.47 4.87 1.79
C ILE A 62 15.75 5.67 1.54
N LYS A 63 15.65 7.01 1.44
CA LYS A 63 16.80 7.90 1.21
C LYS A 63 17.72 8.00 2.44
N ASP A 64 17.15 7.96 3.62
CA ASP A 64 17.89 8.10 4.89
C ASP A 64 18.45 6.76 5.38
N SER A 65 18.06 5.64 4.77
CA SER A 65 18.55 4.30 5.13
C SER A 65 19.94 4.04 4.56
N ASP A 66 20.83 3.45 5.36
CA ASP A 66 22.16 3.02 4.91
C ASP A 66 22.07 1.94 3.82
N GLU A 67 21.09 1.05 3.92
CA GLU A 67 20.88 -0.08 3.02
C GLU A 67 19.39 -0.35 2.80
N VAL A 68 19.04 -0.82 1.60
CA VAL A 68 17.65 -1.16 1.21
C VAL A 68 17.62 -2.60 0.71
N TYR A 69 16.84 -3.43 1.41
CA TYR A 69 16.63 -4.82 1.07
C TYR A 69 15.23 -5.00 0.48
N THR A 70 15.16 -5.72 -0.63
CA THR A 70 13.92 -6.04 -1.35
C THR A 70 13.76 -7.56 -1.42
N GLU A 71 12.57 -8.04 -1.75
CA GLU A 71 12.27 -9.48 -1.79
C GLU A 71 13.16 -10.24 -2.77
N ILE A 72 13.53 -9.59 -3.88
CA ILE A 72 14.49 -10.09 -4.86
C ILE A 72 15.54 -9.03 -5.13
N PRO A 73 16.79 -9.41 -5.45
CA PRO A 73 17.81 -8.45 -5.84
C PRO A 73 17.35 -7.47 -6.94
N MET A 74 17.66 -6.20 -6.77
CA MET A 74 17.37 -5.13 -7.73
C MET A 74 18.46 -4.96 -8.80
N ASP A 75 19.40 -5.91 -8.91
CA ASP A 75 20.41 -5.89 -9.96
C ASP A 75 19.78 -6.16 -11.33
N ILE A 76 20.41 -5.62 -12.38
CA ILE A 76 19.91 -5.69 -13.76
C ILE A 76 19.64 -7.13 -14.20
N THR A 77 20.49 -8.08 -13.80
CA THR A 77 20.38 -9.48 -14.24
C THR A 77 19.14 -10.14 -13.64
N THR A 78 18.91 -9.94 -12.34
CA THR A 78 17.74 -10.47 -11.65
C THR A 78 16.45 -9.85 -12.19
N GLN A 79 16.43 -8.53 -12.39
CA GLN A 79 15.26 -7.82 -12.91
C GLN A 79 14.91 -8.25 -14.35
N LEU A 80 15.92 -8.46 -15.22
CA LEU A 80 15.69 -8.98 -16.58
C LEU A 80 15.16 -10.41 -16.61
N LYS A 81 15.55 -11.25 -15.64
CA LYS A 81 14.98 -12.60 -15.52
C LYS A 81 13.54 -12.54 -15.02
N ALA A 82 13.27 -11.72 -14.01
CA ALA A 82 11.92 -11.55 -13.46
C ALA A 82 10.93 -11.03 -14.51
N SER A 83 11.32 -10.04 -15.33
CA SER A 83 10.43 -9.46 -16.36
C SER A 83 9.95 -10.49 -17.40
N ARG A 84 10.80 -11.48 -17.72
CA ARG A 84 10.43 -12.59 -18.62
C ARG A 84 9.39 -13.53 -18.01
N LEU A 85 9.40 -13.70 -16.68
CA LEU A 85 8.45 -14.54 -15.97
C LEU A 85 7.06 -13.89 -15.84
N VAL A 86 7.00 -12.55 -15.89
CA VAL A 86 5.74 -11.79 -15.86
C VAL A 86 4.97 -11.90 -17.18
N MET A 87 5.67 -12.15 -18.30
CA MET A 87 5.04 -12.29 -19.60
C MET A 87 4.42 -13.67 -19.79
N ARG A 88 3.22 -13.70 -20.37
CA ARG A 88 2.58 -14.95 -20.77
C ARG A 88 3.23 -15.52 -22.04
N ASN A 89 3.36 -16.84 -22.09
CA ASN A 89 3.96 -17.54 -23.24
C ASN A 89 2.99 -17.70 -24.43
N ASP A 90 1.73 -17.32 -24.28
CA ASP A 90 0.68 -17.52 -25.30
C ASP A 90 0.27 -16.23 -26.02
N ASN A 91 1.00 -15.12 -25.80
CA ASN A 91 0.71 -13.78 -26.35
C ASN A 91 -0.71 -13.24 -26.05
N LYS A 92 -1.47 -13.88 -25.15
CA LYS A 92 -2.79 -13.42 -24.73
C LYS A 92 -2.65 -12.41 -23.60
N LYS A 93 -3.58 -11.46 -23.55
CA LYS A 93 -3.77 -10.53 -22.43
C LYS A 93 -4.81 -11.11 -21.47
N LEU A 94 -4.88 -10.58 -20.24
CA LEU A 94 -5.90 -10.99 -19.26
C LEU A 94 -7.32 -10.88 -19.83
N LYS A 95 -7.63 -9.81 -20.57
CA LYS A 95 -8.93 -9.61 -21.22
C LYS A 95 -9.32 -10.68 -22.26
N ASP A 96 -8.33 -11.41 -22.79
CA ASP A 96 -8.55 -12.45 -23.80
C ASP A 96 -8.88 -13.81 -23.17
N ILE A 97 -8.76 -13.93 -21.84
CA ILE A 97 -8.92 -15.19 -21.09
C ILE A 97 -9.97 -15.07 -20.00
N LEU A 98 -10.05 -13.92 -19.33
CA LEU A 98 -11.04 -13.70 -18.29
C LEU A 98 -12.42 -13.42 -18.91
N PRO A 99 -13.51 -13.93 -18.31
CA PRO A 99 -14.86 -13.48 -18.63
C PRO A 99 -14.97 -11.96 -18.53
N LYS A 100 -15.75 -11.34 -19.41
CA LYS A 100 -15.90 -9.87 -19.47
C LYS A 100 -16.28 -9.26 -18.12
N GLU A 101 -17.09 -9.97 -17.36
CA GLU A 101 -17.63 -9.49 -16.09
C GLU A 101 -16.55 -9.49 -15.02
N LEU A 102 -15.70 -10.51 -15.00
CA LEU A 102 -14.53 -10.56 -14.12
C LEU A 102 -13.46 -9.56 -14.55
N TYR A 103 -13.24 -9.36 -15.85
CA TYR A 103 -12.25 -8.39 -16.33
C TYR A 103 -12.57 -6.94 -15.93
N LYS A 104 -13.85 -6.62 -15.70
CA LYS A 104 -14.26 -5.29 -15.22
C LYS A 104 -13.91 -5.03 -13.75
N GLU A 105 -13.58 -6.06 -12.99
CA GLU A 105 -13.24 -5.97 -11.56
C GLU A 105 -11.74 -5.82 -11.30
N VAL A 106 -10.90 -5.91 -12.34
CA VAL A 106 -9.42 -5.91 -12.26
C VAL A 106 -8.79 -4.65 -12.84
#